data_AF-A0AAD1DQU6-F1
#
_entry.id   AF-A0AAD1DQU6-F1
#
_cell.length_a   1.000
_cell.length_b   1.000
_cell.length_c   1.000
_cell.angle_alpha   90.00
_cell.angle_beta   90.00
_cell.angle_gamma   90.00
#
_symmetry.space_group_name_H-M   'P 1'
#
loop_
_entity.id
_entity.type
_entity.pdbx_description
1 polymer ?
#
loop_
_entity_poly.entity_id
_entity_poly.type
_entity_poly.pdbx_seq_one_letter_code
_entity_poly.pdbx_strand_id
1 'polypeptide(L)'
;MTKEELLKIYSAYIPYGLEFISSKDNERHLLTDVKTVSDYPLWASTEWNEETLKYEPEINLKPSGGIGNGFKIEEVKPILYDLSYLTKEIEHEGETFVPTERLMNYASNFGVNRGVFEHMLSSILEGNTCITELPYYLIIKLLEWHLNIFQLPEDQFINKATLTNK
;
A
#
# COMPACT_ATOMS: atom_id res chain seq x y z
N MET A 1 0.04 -4.22 16.47
CA MET A 1 -0.71 -3.22 15.71
C MET A 1 -2.19 -3.45 15.94
N THR A 2 -2.96 -2.40 16.19
CA THR A 2 -4.41 -2.47 16.36
C THR A 2 -5.12 -2.55 15.01
N LYS A 3 -6.37 -3.02 15.01
CA LYS A 3 -7.25 -2.98 13.83
C LYS A 3 -7.35 -1.55 13.24
N GLU A 4 -7.44 -0.55 14.10
CA GLU A 4 -7.55 0.85 13.68
C GLU A 4 -6.28 1.35 12.98
N GLU A 5 -5.10 0.96 13.50
CA GLU A 5 -3.82 1.28 12.87
C GLU A 5 -3.70 0.66 11.48
N LEU A 6 -4.04 -0.62 11.33
CA LEU A 6 -4.04 -1.30 10.02
C LEU A 6 -5.00 -0.63 9.03
N LEU A 7 -6.18 -0.21 9.49
CA LEU A 7 -7.14 0.50 8.64
C LEU A 7 -6.61 1.83 8.14
N LYS A 8 -5.96 2.61 9.02
CA LYS A 8 -5.31 3.87 8.61
C LYS A 8 -4.27 3.61 7.53
N ILE A 9 -3.46 2.56 7.69
CA ILE A 9 -2.45 2.17 6.71
C ILE A 9 -3.09 1.80 5.38
N TYR A 10 -4.05 0.86 5.36
CA TYR A 10 -4.68 0.41 4.11
C TYR A 10 -5.45 1.54 3.42
N SER A 11 -6.14 2.39 4.17
CA SER A 11 -6.85 3.54 3.61
C SER A 11 -5.95 4.53 2.87
N ALA A 12 -4.66 4.62 3.24
CA ALA A 12 -3.71 5.50 2.57
C ALA A 12 -3.32 5.02 1.17
N TYR A 13 -3.38 3.70 0.91
CA TYR A 13 -3.01 3.12 -0.39
C TYR A 13 -4.19 2.92 -1.34
N ILE A 14 -5.43 2.93 -0.84
CA ILE A 14 -6.62 2.66 -1.65
C ILE A 14 -6.77 3.58 -2.87
N PRO A 15 -6.52 4.90 -2.77
CA PRO A 15 -6.55 5.78 -3.96
C PRO A 15 -5.58 5.36 -5.08
N TYR A 16 -4.63 4.46 -4.79
CA TYR A 16 -3.58 3.98 -5.68
C TYR A 16 -3.71 2.49 -6.04
N GLY A 17 -4.77 1.82 -5.59
CA GLY A 17 -5.03 0.41 -5.93
C GLY A 17 -4.16 -0.57 -5.16
N LEU A 18 -4.45 -0.76 -3.86
CA LEU A 18 -3.68 -1.65 -3.00
C LEU A 18 -3.96 -3.12 -3.31
N GLU A 19 -2.96 -3.82 -3.81
CA GLU A 19 -3.02 -5.28 -3.97
C GLU A 19 -2.70 -5.99 -2.65
N PHE A 20 -3.31 -7.16 -2.44
CA PHE A 20 -3.03 -7.98 -1.27
C PHE A 20 -3.21 -9.48 -1.56
N ILE A 21 -2.66 -10.32 -0.68
CA ILE A 21 -2.94 -11.77 -0.64
C ILE A 21 -3.74 -12.06 0.63
N SER A 22 -4.83 -12.81 0.51
CA SER A 22 -5.53 -13.30 1.68
C SER A 22 -4.98 -14.64 2.16
N SER A 23 -4.80 -14.82 3.47
CA SER A 23 -4.47 -16.12 4.05
C SER A 23 -5.64 -17.13 3.98
N LYS A 24 -6.86 -16.67 3.69
CA LYS A 24 -8.06 -17.51 3.62
C LYS A 24 -8.11 -18.38 2.37
N ASP A 25 -7.79 -17.80 1.22
CA ASP A 25 -7.81 -18.46 -0.09
C ASP A 25 -6.45 -18.47 -0.80
N ASN A 26 -5.47 -17.71 -0.29
CA ASN A 26 -4.15 -17.55 -0.87
C ASN A 26 -4.18 -16.99 -2.30
N GLU A 27 -5.24 -16.25 -2.65
CA GLU A 27 -5.39 -15.57 -3.92
C GLU A 27 -4.99 -14.09 -3.83
N ARG A 28 -4.63 -13.51 -4.98
CA ARG A 28 -4.27 -12.10 -5.12
C ARG A 28 -5.54 -11.30 -5.43
N HIS A 29 -5.73 -10.23 -4.68
CA HIS A 29 -6.91 -9.38 -4.74
C HIS A 29 -6.51 -7.91 -4.84
N LEU A 30 -7.41 -7.08 -5.37
CA LEU A 30 -7.23 -5.63 -5.45
C LEU A 30 -8.24 -4.94 -4.54
N LEU A 31 -7.73 -4.10 -3.64
CA LEU A 31 -8.53 -3.27 -2.76
C LEU A 31 -8.73 -1.89 -3.36
N THR A 32 -9.97 -1.57 -3.74
CA THR A 32 -10.31 -0.36 -4.49
C THR A 32 -11.11 0.67 -3.70
N ASP A 33 -11.72 0.30 -2.57
CA ASP A 33 -12.57 1.22 -1.78
C ASP A 33 -12.72 0.82 -0.28
N VAL A 34 -13.07 1.80 0.56
CA VAL A 34 -13.57 1.62 1.94
C VAL A 34 -14.98 2.17 2.06
N LYS A 35 -15.98 1.29 2.03
CA LYS A 35 -17.38 1.71 2.10
C LYS A 35 -17.85 2.02 3.52
N THR A 36 -17.26 1.41 4.56
CA THR A 36 -17.57 1.81 5.96
C THR A 36 -16.57 1.24 6.96
N VAL A 37 -16.19 2.06 7.95
CA VAL A 37 -15.49 1.61 9.16
C VAL A 37 -16.51 1.62 10.31
N SER A 38 -16.77 0.47 10.93
CA SER A 38 -17.56 0.39 12.16
C SER A 38 -16.91 -0.55 13.17
N ASP A 39 -17.49 -0.62 14.37
CA ASP A 39 -17.02 -1.47 15.48
C ASP A 39 -17.05 -2.97 15.14
N TYR A 40 -17.74 -3.34 14.07
CA TYR A 40 -17.83 -4.71 13.58
C TYR A 40 -16.55 -5.17 12.86
N PRO A 41 -16.18 -6.47 12.87
CA PRO A 41 -15.07 -7.02 12.09
C PRO A 41 -15.14 -6.52 10.65
N LEU A 42 -14.01 -6.14 10.08
CA LEU A 42 -13.95 -5.49 8.78
C LEU A 42 -13.59 -6.53 7.73
N TRP A 43 -14.37 -6.57 6.64
CA TRP A 43 -14.31 -7.58 5.60
C TRP A 43 -13.92 -6.92 4.29
N ALA A 44 -12.90 -7.43 3.61
CA ALA A 44 -12.65 -7.12 2.21
C ALA A 44 -13.54 -8.05 1.38
N SER A 45 -14.64 -7.56 0.81
CA SER A 45 -15.67 -8.37 0.13
C SER A 45 -15.94 -7.93 -1.31
N THR A 46 -16.19 -8.91 -2.18
CA THR A 46 -16.76 -8.69 -3.52
C THR A 46 -18.25 -8.34 -3.42
N GLU A 47 -18.75 -7.42 -4.25
CA GLU A 47 -20.18 -7.10 -4.29
C GLU A 47 -20.94 -8.08 -5.19
N TRP A 48 -22.11 -8.55 -4.75
CA TRP A 48 -23.01 -9.25 -5.64
C TRP A 48 -23.65 -8.24 -6.58
N ASN A 49 -23.47 -8.42 -7.88
CA ASN A 49 -24.15 -7.64 -8.89
C ASN A 49 -25.45 -8.36 -9.27
N GLU A 50 -26.59 -7.73 -8.94
CA GLU A 50 -27.92 -8.27 -9.23
C GLU A 50 -28.25 -8.32 -10.72
N GLU A 51 -27.65 -7.45 -11.54
CA GLU A 51 -27.85 -7.41 -12.99
C GLU A 51 -27.09 -8.54 -13.71
N THR A 52 -25.86 -8.81 -13.27
CA THR A 52 -24.99 -9.83 -13.89
C THR A 52 -25.06 -11.19 -13.22
N LEU A 53 -25.70 -11.27 -12.04
CA LEU A 53 -25.79 -12.46 -11.18
C LEU A 53 -24.42 -13.07 -10.87
N LYS A 54 -23.42 -12.21 -10.65
CA LYS A 54 -22.04 -12.58 -10.33
C LYS A 54 -21.49 -11.69 -9.24
N TYR A 55 -20.44 -12.15 -8.58
CA TYR A 55 -19.63 -11.30 -7.72
C TYR A 55 -18.70 -10.44 -8.58
N GLU A 56 -18.68 -9.13 -8.32
CA GLU A 56 -17.74 -8.19 -8.92
C GLU A 56 -16.30 -8.50 -8.48
N PRO A 57 -15.30 -8.31 -9.34
CA PRO A 57 -13.89 -8.58 -9.00
C PRO A 57 -13.32 -7.58 -7.99
N GLU A 58 -13.97 -6.42 -7.82
CA GLU A 58 -13.50 -5.35 -6.94
C GLU A 58 -13.83 -5.63 -5.47
N ILE A 59 -12.79 -5.58 -4.65
CA ILE A 59 -12.89 -5.88 -3.22
C ILE A 59 -13.00 -4.59 -2.43
N ASN A 60 -14.12 -4.47 -1.71
CA ASN A 60 -14.45 -3.30 -0.90
C ASN A 60 -14.31 -3.64 0.59
N LEU A 61 -13.71 -2.76 1.39
CA LEU A 61 -13.73 -2.89 2.85
C LEU A 61 -15.12 -2.52 3.43
N LYS A 62 -15.80 -3.47 4.09
CA LYS A 62 -17.13 -3.34 4.69
C LYS A 62 -17.19 -3.82 6.15
N PRO A 63 -18.06 -3.25 7.00
CA PRO A 63 -18.28 -3.74 8.37
C PRO A 63 -19.13 -5.02 8.37
N SER A 64 -18.85 -5.96 9.29
CA SER A 64 -19.61 -7.21 9.38
C SER A 64 -21.08 -6.93 9.74
N GLY A 65 -21.97 -7.32 8.84
CA GLY A 65 -23.41 -7.13 8.93
C GLY A 65 -24.11 -7.57 7.63
N GLY A 66 -23.38 -7.51 6.51
CA GLY A 66 -23.73 -8.27 5.32
C GLY A 66 -23.25 -9.71 5.44
N ILE A 67 -24.16 -10.67 5.33
CA ILE A 67 -23.81 -12.07 5.03
C ILE A 67 -23.08 -12.03 3.68
N GLY A 68 -21.77 -12.29 3.65
CA GLY A 68 -20.98 -12.17 2.43
C GLY A 68 -19.56 -12.72 2.55
N ASN A 69 -19.02 -13.17 1.42
CA ASN A 69 -17.65 -13.69 1.26
C ASN A 69 -16.65 -12.54 1.28
N GLY A 70 -15.91 -12.39 2.37
CA GLY A 70 -14.78 -11.46 2.43
C GLY A 70 -13.68 -11.90 3.38
N PHE A 71 -12.69 -11.03 3.56
CA PHE A 71 -11.46 -11.30 4.32
C PHE A 71 -11.38 -10.39 5.54
N LYS A 72 -11.13 -10.98 6.72
CA LYS A 72 -10.81 -10.15 7.87
C LYS A 72 -9.51 -9.39 7.60
N ILE A 73 -9.37 -8.19 8.14
CA ILE A 73 -8.15 -7.39 7.94
C ILE A 73 -6.87 -8.12 8.41
N GLU A 74 -6.98 -8.98 9.42
CA GLU A 74 -5.89 -9.85 9.92
C GLU A 74 -5.51 -10.98 8.96
N GLU A 75 -6.40 -11.31 8.02
CA GLU A 75 -6.19 -12.29 6.95
C GLU A 75 -5.63 -11.64 5.69
N VAL A 76 -5.44 -10.31 5.68
CA VAL A 76 -4.99 -9.53 4.51
C VAL A 76 -3.52 -9.16 4.68
N LYS A 77 -2.68 -9.59 3.73
CA LYS A 77 -1.30 -9.13 3.62
C LYS A 77 -1.12 -8.24 2.38
N PRO A 78 -0.90 -6.93 2.54
CA PRO A 78 -0.69 -6.04 1.41
C PRO A 78 0.58 -6.43 0.65
N ILE A 79 0.56 -6.23 -0.66
CA ILE A 79 1.72 -6.40 -1.53
C ILE A 79 2.38 -5.03 -1.68
N LEU A 80 3.54 -4.87 -1.06
CA LEU A 80 4.27 -3.61 -1.01
C LEU A 80 5.75 -3.84 -1.32
N TYR A 81 6.44 -2.84 -1.86
CA TYR A 81 7.90 -2.84 -1.86
C TYR A 81 8.40 -2.54 -0.45
N ASP A 82 9.36 -3.34 0.01
CA ASP A 82 10.10 -3.02 1.23
C ASP A 82 10.79 -1.65 1.10
N LEU A 83 10.94 -0.92 2.21
CA LEU A 83 11.47 0.43 2.15
C LEU A 83 12.93 0.48 1.65
N SER A 84 13.68 -0.60 1.80
CA SER A 84 15.03 -0.73 1.21
C SER A 84 15.05 -0.66 -0.33
N TYR A 85 13.90 -0.73 -1.00
CA TYR A 85 13.78 -0.53 -2.44
C TYR A 85 13.74 0.93 -2.88
N LEU A 86 13.80 1.89 -1.95
CA LEU A 86 13.98 3.30 -2.28
C LEU A 86 15.17 3.53 -3.24
N THR A 87 16.27 2.81 -3.04
CA THR A 87 17.52 2.94 -3.80
C THR A 87 17.74 1.81 -4.82
N LYS A 88 16.72 0.98 -5.06
CA LYS A 88 16.77 -0.14 -6.01
C LYS A 88 15.76 0.08 -7.11
N GLU A 89 15.93 -0.63 -8.23
CA GLU A 89 14.93 -0.64 -9.28
C GLU A 89 13.63 -1.29 -8.78
N ILE A 90 12.51 -0.63 -9.08
CA ILE A 90 11.16 -1.17 -8.89
C ILE A 90 10.42 -1.14 -10.23
N GLU A 91 9.49 -2.07 -10.42
CA GLU A 91 8.51 -2.02 -11.50
C GLU A 91 7.18 -1.50 -10.97
N HIS A 92 6.64 -0.46 -11.62
CA HIS A 92 5.32 0.08 -11.31
C HIS A 92 4.65 0.53 -12.61
N GLU A 93 3.45 0.01 -12.88
CA GLU A 93 2.68 0.27 -14.11
C GLU A 93 3.46 0.03 -15.41
N GLY A 94 4.31 -1.01 -15.43
CA GLY A 94 5.12 -1.36 -16.60
C GLY A 94 6.36 -0.49 -16.83
N GLU A 95 6.62 0.48 -15.95
CA GLU A 95 7.84 1.28 -15.95
C GLU A 95 8.79 0.79 -14.86
N THR A 96 10.09 0.70 -15.19
CA THR A 96 11.16 0.40 -14.23
C THR A 96 11.93 1.67 -13.90
N PHE A 97 12.12 1.96 -12.61
CA PHE A 97 12.89 3.11 -12.15
C PHE A 97 13.41 2.94 -10.73
N VAL A 98 14.36 3.78 -10.33
CA VAL A 98 14.84 3.89 -8.94
C VAL A 98 14.07 5.01 -8.22
N PRO A 99 13.31 4.72 -7.14
CA PRO A 99 12.45 5.71 -6.48
C PRO A 99 13.18 6.99 -6.05
N THR A 100 14.37 6.90 -5.46
CA THR A 100 15.11 8.08 -4.99
C THR A 100 15.51 9.01 -6.13
N GLU A 101 15.91 8.47 -7.29
CA GLU A 101 16.24 9.29 -8.46
C GLU A 101 15.00 10.03 -8.97
N ARG A 102 13.85 9.35 -9.00
CA ARG A 102 12.60 9.94 -9.44
C ARG A 102 12.08 10.99 -8.47
N LEU A 103 12.14 10.73 -7.16
CA LEU A 103 11.80 11.69 -6.10
C LEU A 103 12.69 12.93 -6.12
N MET A 104 13.99 12.77 -6.42
CA MET A 104 14.89 13.92 -6.56
C MET A 104 14.45 14.86 -7.68
N ASN A 105 14.00 14.30 -8.81
CA ASN A 105 13.45 15.10 -9.92
C ASN A 105 12.18 15.85 -9.48
N TYR A 106 11.28 15.20 -8.74
CA TYR A 106 10.11 15.87 -8.18
C TYR A 106 10.50 16.97 -7.20
N ALA A 107 11.36 16.68 -6.21
CA ALA A 107 11.78 17.64 -5.19
C ALA A 107 12.47 18.87 -5.80
N SER A 108 13.28 18.66 -6.85
CA SER A 108 13.94 19.74 -7.59
C SER A 108 12.93 20.68 -8.25
N ASN A 109 11.80 20.17 -8.77
CA ASN A 109 10.72 20.98 -9.33
C ASN A 109 10.04 21.90 -8.29
N PHE A 110 10.20 21.58 -6.99
CA PHE A 110 9.73 22.41 -5.87
C PHE A 110 10.85 23.21 -5.19
N GLY A 111 12.03 23.31 -5.82
CA GLY A 111 13.15 24.12 -5.33
C GLY A 111 13.95 23.48 -4.19
N VAL A 112 13.75 22.19 -3.91
CA VAL A 112 14.57 21.48 -2.92
C VAL A 112 15.94 21.20 -3.52
N ASN A 113 16.99 21.66 -2.83
CA ASN A 113 18.37 21.39 -3.26
C ASN A 113 18.72 19.90 -3.06
N ARG A 114 19.46 19.33 -4.02
CA ARG A 114 19.93 17.94 -3.99
C ARG A 114 20.57 17.51 -2.68
N GLY A 115 21.47 18.32 -2.11
CA GLY A 115 22.14 17.96 -0.85
C GLY A 115 21.19 17.87 0.34
N VAL A 116 20.15 18.72 0.36
CA VAL A 116 19.10 18.66 1.38
C VAL A 116 18.26 17.39 1.21
N PHE A 117 17.93 17.05 -0.04
CA PHE A 117 17.18 15.84 -0.36
C PHE A 117 17.96 14.56 -0.01
N GLU A 118 19.23 14.47 -0.40
CA GLU A 118 20.10 13.35 -0.07
C GLU A 118 20.27 13.19 1.45
N HIS A 119 20.43 14.29 2.19
CA HIS A 119 20.48 14.25 3.65
C HIS A 119 19.17 13.71 4.26
N MET A 120 18.00 14.18 3.78
CA MET A 120 16.70 13.65 4.25
C MET A 120 16.56 12.15 3.99
N LEU A 121 16.92 11.69 2.79
CA LEU A 121 16.86 10.27 2.45
C LEU A 121 17.82 9.42 3.26
N SER A 122 19.07 9.88 3.47
CA SER A 122 20.05 9.18 4.29
C SER A 122 19.51 8.99 5.71
N SER A 123 18.97 10.06 6.31
CA SER A 123 18.37 9.97 7.64
C SER A 123 17.21 8.97 7.72
N ILE A 124 16.41 8.84 6.66
CA ILE A 124 15.32 7.85 6.61
C ILE A 124 15.89 6.42 6.53
N LEU A 125 16.86 6.18 5.63
CA LEU A 125 17.45 4.86 5.43
C LEU A 125 18.28 4.39 6.63
N GLU A 126 18.86 5.33 7.38
CA GLU A 126 19.57 5.07 8.63
C GLU A 126 18.62 4.91 9.84
N GLY A 127 17.31 5.15 9.66
CA GLY A 127 16.32 5.09 10.73
C GLY A 127 16.40 6.27 11.71
N ASN A 128 17.13 7.33 11.38
CA ASN A 128 17.25 8.56 12.17
C ASN A 128 16.01 9.46 12.06
N THR A 129 15.25 9.32 10.97
CA THR A 129 14.06 10.13 10.67
C THR A 129 12.94 9.24 10.14
N CYS A 130 11.69 9.54 10.51
CA CYS A 130 10.56 8.83 9.95
C CYS A 130 10.25 9.33 8.53
N ILE A 131 9.95 8.41 7.60
CA ILE A 131 9.55 8.77 6.23
C ILE A 131 8.29 9.64 6.17
N THR A 132 7.47 9.62 7.24
CA THR A 132 6.30 10.50 7.39
C THR A 132 6.67 11.97 7.63
N GLU A 133 7.95 12.28 7.84
CA GLU A 133 8.46 13.66 7.92
C GLU A 133 8.83 14.24 6.54
N LEU A 134 8.78 13.43 5.48
CA LEU A 134 8.92 13.95 4.12
C LEU A 134 7.80 14.93 3.79
N PRO A 135 8.05 15.91 2.92
CA PRO A 135 7.00 16.71 2.31
C PRO A 135 5.88 15.82 1.76
N TYR A 136 4.63 16.20 2.04
CA TYR A 136 3.45 15.40 1.71
C TYR A 136 3.40 14.93 0.25
N TYR A 137 3.83 15.77 -0.70
CA TYR A 137 3.85 15.41 -2.13
C TYR A 137 4.80 14.25 -2.46
N LEU A 138 5.88 14.06 -1.68
CA LEU A 138 6.79 12.91 -1.83
C LEU A 138 6.17 11.66 -1.20
N ILE A 139 5.51 11.80 -0.06
CA ILE A 139 4.76 10.71 0.59
C ILE A 139 3.72 10.14 -0.37
N ILE A 140 2.99 11.00 -1.07
CA ILE A 140 2.00 10.59 -2.07
C ILE A 140 2.62 9.75 -3.18
N LYS A 141 3.80 10.11 -3.69
CA LYS A 141 4.52 9.30 -4.68
C LYS A 141 4.95 7.94 -4.14
N LEU A 142 5.38 7.89 -2.88
CA LEU A 142 5.74 6.62 -2.25
C LEU A 142 4.53 5.69 -2.04
N LEU A 143 3.37 6.26 -1.68
CA LEU A 143 2.10 5.54 -1.59
C LEU A 143 1.66 5.02 -2.97
N GLU A 144 1.70 5.86 -4.00
CA GLU A 144 1.43 5.48 -5.39
C GLU A 144 2.30 4.29 -5.81
N TRP A 145 3.59 4.33 -5.52
CA TRP A 145 4.52 3.25 -5.87
C TRP A 145 4.48 2.05 -4.92
N HIS A 146 3.55 2.04 -3.97
CA HIS A 146 3.33 0.96 -3.02
C HIS A 146 4.58 0.61 -2.20
N LEU A 147 5.37 1.61 -1.81
CA LEU A 147 6.46 1.43 -0.84
C LEU A 147 5.90 1.36 0.58
N ASN A 148 6.48 0.48 1.41
CA ASN A 148 6.09 0.28 2.81
C ASN A 148 6.47 1.47 3.71
N ILE A 149 5.85 2.64 3.49
CA ILE A 149 6.15 3.87 4.23
C ILE A 149 5.79 3.79 5.71
N PHE A 150 4.89 2.90 6.08
CA PHE A 150 4.48 2.69 7.47
C PHE A 150 5.38 1.69 8.19
N GLN A 151 6.42 1.17 7.51
CA GLN A 151 7.40 0.23 8.07
C GLN A 151 6.72 -0.97 8.73
N LEU A 152 5.70 -1.53 8.06
CA LEU A 152 5.09 -2.80 8.45
C LEU A 152 6.19 -3.87 8.62
N PRO A 153 6.15 -4.67 9.70
CA PRO A 153 7.03 -5.82 9.87
C PRO A 153 6.96 -6.79 8.69
N GLU A 154 8.06 -7.51 8.40
CA GLU A 154 8.16 -8.41 7.23
C GLU A 154 7.08 -9.50 7.21
N ASP A 155 6.58 -9.96 8.36
CA ASP A 155 5.50 -10.94 8.45
C ASP A 155 4.11 -10.35 8.13
N GLN A 156 3.98 -9.03 8.09
CA GLN A 156 2.72 -8.28 7.93
C GLN A 156 2.48 -7.80 6.49
N PHE A 157 3.43 -7.96 5.57
CA PHE A 157 3.23 -7.65 4.15
C PHE A 157 3.92 -8.70 3.27
N ILE A 158 3.58 -8.70 1.99
CA ILE A 158 4.28 -9.49 0.98
C ILE A 158 5.18 -8.53 0.22
N ASN A 159 6.50 -8.79 0.25
CA ASN A 159 7.44 -7.97 -0.50
C ASN A 159 7.23 -8.17 -2.01
N LYS A 160 6.75 -7.14 -2.69
CA LYS A 160 6.40 -7.14 -4.11
C LYS A 160 7.55 -7.61 -4.98
N ALA A 161 8.79 -7.25 -4.65
CA ALA A 161 9.97 -7.67 -5.40
C ALA A 161 10.25 -9.19 -5.35
N THR A 162 9.66 -9.91 -4.40
CA THR A 162 9.78 -11.38 -4.29
C THR A 162 8.73 -12.12 -5.11
N LEU A 163 7.71 -11.41 -5.60
CA LEU A 163 6.72 -11.94 -6.51
C LEU A 163 7.33 -11.95 -7.92
N THR A 164 8.15 -12.94 -8.23
CA THR A 164 8.57 -13.19 -9.62
C THR A 164 7.32 -13.41 -10.46
N ASN A 165 7.15 -12.60 -11.51
CA ASN A 165 6.11 -12.73 -12.53
C ASN A 165 5.98 -14.21 -12.96
N LYS A 166 4.90 -14.87 -12.54
CA LYS A 166 4.48 -16.17 -13.09
C LYS A 166 3.67 -15.95 -14.36
#